data_AF-A0A7J4MUU2-F1
#
_entry.id   AF-A0A7J4MUU2-F1
#
_cell.length_a   1.000
_cell.length_b   1.000
_cell.length_c   1.000
_cell.angle_alpha   90.00
_cell.angle_beta   90.00
_cell.angle_gamma   90.00
#
_symmetry.space_group_name_H-M   'P 1'
#
loop_
_entity.id
_entity.type
_entity.pdbx_description
1 polymer ?
#
loop_
_entity_poly.entity_id
_entity_poly.type
_entity_poly.pdbx_seq_one_letter_code
_entity_poly.pdbx_strand_id
1 'polypeptide(L)'
;MRIVTTPMCEGILRIAGVRGYRVSRNPEDEDADVAFVLSETPLEGAIKLKLNTFPQIREAVGTVFKTIHERDPESLKYSSTSEIDFEVCSPWWHDPSRLRERNSKIKVRVYSNFLREIVEDMGFSVVDGDADFTVCPDYMELDYIRVPSHRNLPLDPVKRALFRYRYLERKLCMKP
;
A
#
# COMPACT_ATOMS: atom_id res chain seq x y z
N MET A 1 -21.29 2.21 15.67
CA MET A 1 -21.06 3.03 14.46
C MET A 1 -21.12 2.14 13.22
N ARG A 2 -21.58 2.64 12.06
CA ARG A 2 -21.55 1.92 10.78
C ARG A 2 -20.25 2.20 10.05
N ILE A 3 -19.34 1.23 10.11
CA ILE A 3 -18.03 1.31 9.47
C ILE A 3 -18.09 0.55 8.14
N VAL A 4 -17.72 1.22 7.05
CA VAL A 4 -17.65 0.64 5.71
C VAL A 4 -16.21 0.68 5.22
N THR A 5 -15.80 -0.37 4.51
CA THR A 5 -14.51 -0.39 3.83
C THR A 5 -14.59 -1.09 2.48
N THR A 6 -13.63 -0.82 1.60
CA THR A 6 -13.49 -1.56 0.33
C THR A 6 -12.68 -2.84 0.52
N PRO A 7 -12.84 -3.86 -0.34
CA PRO A 7 -12.06 -5.10 -0.26
C PRO A 7 -10.54 -4.89 -0.20
N MET A 8 -10.03 -3.83 -0.82
CA MET A 8 -8.60 -3.51 -0.86
C MET A 8 -8.07 -2.91 0.45
N CYS A 9 -8.96 -2.37 1.28
CA CYS A 9 -8.65 -1.74 2.56
C CYS A 9 -8.97 -2.65 3.76
N GLU A 10 -9.75 -3.71 3.56
CA GLU A 10 -10.16 -4.64 4.62
C GLU A 10 -8.98 -5.15 5.47
N GLY A 11 -7.87 -5.52 4.82
CA GLY A 11 -6.67 -5.99 5.52
C GLY A 11 -6.14 -4.97 6.53
N ILE A 12 -6.27 -3.67 6.26
CA ILE A 12 -5.84 -2.61 7.17
C ILE A 12 -6.74 -2.54 8.40
N LEU A 13 -8.07 -2.62 8.22
CA LEU A 13 -9.01 -2.64 9.35
C LEU A 13 -8.77 -3.86 10.24
N ARG A 14 -8.48 -5.02 9.64
CA ARG A 14 -8.14 -6.25 10.38
C ARG A 14 -6.86 -6.07 11.20
N ILE A 15 -5.81 -5.51 10.61
CA ILE A 15 -4.54 -5.26 11.31
C ILE A 15 -4.74 -4.25 12.45
N ALA A 16 -5.47 -3.17 12.19
CA ALA A 16 -5.82 -2.16 13.20
C ALA A 16 -6.74 -2.69 14.31
N GLY A 17 -7.26 -3.92 14.18
CA GLY A 17 -8.09 -4.56 15.20
C GLY A 17 -9.54 -4.06 15.23
N VAL A 18 -10.04 -3.48 14.14
CA VAL A 18 -11.43 -3.02 14.03
C VAL A 18 -12.37 -4.22 14.02
N ARG A 19 -13.42 -4.16 14.83
CA ARG A 19 -14.51 -5.12 14.94
C ARG A 19 -15.78 -4.49 14.36
N GLY A 20 -16.61 -5.28 13.70
CA GLY A 20 -17.93 -4.81 13.22
C GLY A 20 -17.86 -3.78 12.09
N TYR A 21 -17.38 -4.18 10.91
CA TYR A 21 -17.42 -3.36 9.70
C TYR A 21 -18.03 -4.14 8.52
N ARG A 22 -18.49 -3.41 7.50
CA ARG A 22 -19.00 -3.98 6.25
C ARG A 22 -18.00 -3.76 5.13
N VAL A 23 -17.71 -4.82 4.38
CA VAL A 23 -16.91 -4.74 3.15
C VAL A 23 -17.86 -4.54 1.97
N SER A 24 -17.71 -3.45 1.23
CA SER A 24 -18.52 -3.16 0.05
C SER A 24 -17.66 -2.77 -1.15
N ARG A 25 -18.06 -3.23 -2.34
CA ARG A 25 -17.47 -2.80 -3.62
C ARG A 25 -17.99 -1.44 -4.08
N ASN A 26 -19.18 -1.07 -3.61
CA ASN A 26 -19.85 0.19 -3.90
C ASN A 26 -20.08 0.93 -2.57
N PRO A 27 -19.02 1.46 -1.92
CA PRO A 27 -19.16 2.14 -0.64
C PRO A 27 -20.07 3.37 -0.68
N GLU A 28 -20.35 3.93 -1.85
CA GLU A 28 -21.31 5.01 -2.10
C GLU A 28 -22.78 4.62 -1.90
N ASP A 29 -23.11 3.34 -2.07
CA ASP A 29 -24.47 2.81 -1.87
C ASP A 29 -24.74 2.49 -0.38
N GLU A 30 -23.72 2.64 0.46
CA GLU A 30 -23.79 2.29 1.88
C GLU A 30 -24.02 3.54 2.73
N ASP A 31 -25.00 3.45 3.63
CA ASP A 31 -25.23 4.47 4.66
C ASP A 31 -24.20 4.29 5.80
N ALA A 32 -22.99 4.83 5.56
CA ALA A 32 -21.82 4.69 6.42
C ALA A 32 -21.60 5.94 7.29
N ASP A 33 -21.36 5.75 8.59
CA ASP A 33 -20.92 6.84 9.46
C ASP A 33 -19.43 7.14 9.24
N VAL A 34 -18.66 6.12 8.86
CA VAL A 34 -17.25 6.21 8.47
C VAL A 34 -16.97 5.22 7.34
N ALA A 35 -16.38 5.70 6.25
CA ALA A 35 -15.92 4.87 5.14
C ALA A 35 -14.40 4.96 4.98
N PHE A 36 -13.72 3.81 4.87
CA PHE A 36 -12.30 3.71 4.52
C PHE A 36 -12.12 3.16 3.13
N VAL A 37 -11.54 3.96 2.23
CA VAL A 37 -11.39 3.62 0.81
C VAL A 37 -9.98 3.91 0.33
N LEU A 38 -9.60 3.33 -0.81
CA LEU A 38 -8.33 3.68 -1.45
C LEU A 38 -8.30 5.16 -1.83
N SER A 39 -7.11 5.76 -1.84
CA SER A 39 -6.90 7.16 -2.24
C SER A 39 -7.46 7.49 -3.61
N GLU A 40 -7.49 6.52 -4.53
CA GLU A 40 -7.98 6.68 -5.89
C GLU A 40 -9.52 6.60 -5.99
N THR A 41 -10.21 6.21 -4.91
CA THR A 41 -11.68 6.06 -4.92
C THR A 41 -12.35 7.43 -4.79
N PRO A 42 -13.20 7.87 -5.73
CA PRO A 42 -13.82 9.20 -5.72
C PRO A 42 -15.07 9.25 -4.82
N LEU A 43 -14.92 8.95 -3.54
CA LEU A 43 -15.98 9.02 -2.52
C LEU A 43 -15.76 10.20 -1.57
N GLU A 44 -16.62 11.21 -1.60
CA GLU A 44 -16.52 12.36 -0.69
C GLU A 44 -16.77 11.96 0.78
N GLY A 45 -16.14 12.66 1.72
CA GLY A 45 -16.26 12.38 3.16
C GLY A 45 -15.56 11.10 3.66
N ALA A 46 -15.17 10.19 2.75
CA ALA A 46 -14.47 8.97 3.11
C ALA A 46 -12.98 9.21 3.43
N ILE A 47 -12.46 8.42 4.37
CA ILE A 47 -11.05 8.41 4.76
C ILE A 47 -10.25 7.66 3.69
N LYS A 48 -9.26 8.37 3.12
CA LYS A 48 -8.43 7.90 2.01
C LYS A 48 -7.17 7.22 2.52
N LEU A 49 -6.96 5.98 2.06
CA LEU A 49 -5.80 5.17 2.42
C LEU A 49 -4.91 4.94 1.20
N LYS A 50 -3.64 5.33 1.28
CA LYS A 50 -2.60 4.90 0.35
C LYS A 50 -2.00 3.58 0.83
N LEU A 51 -1.80 2.62 -0.06
CA LEU A 51 -1.38 1.25 0.29
C LEU A 51 -0.34 0.68 -0.69
N ASN A 52 0.46 1.53 -1.33
CA ASN A 52 1.45 1.12 -2.32
C ASN A 52 2.75 0.65 -1.68
N THR A 53 3.18 1.32 -0.61
CA THR A 53 4.46 1.08 0.09
C THR A 53 4.26 0.57 1.51
N PHE A 54 5.30 -0.04 2.10
CA PHE A 54 5.24 -0.47 3.49
C PHE A 54 5.03 0.70 4.48
N PRO A 55 5.72 1.85 4.34
CA PRO A 55 5.42 3.02 5.17
C PRO A 55 3.96 3.48 5.08
N GLN A 56 3.39 3.53 3.86
CA GLN A 56 1.98 3.89 3.65
C GLN A 56 1.02 2.90 4.34
N ILE A 57 1.32 1.60 4.30
CA ILE A 57 0.53 0.59 5.02
C ILE A 57 0.58 0.80 6.53
N ARG A 58 1.76 1.09 7.12
CA ARG A 58 1.88 1.39 8.56
C ARG A 58 1.09 2.64 8.94
N GLU A 59 1.21 3.69 8.13
CA GLU A 59 0.46 4.93 8.31
C GLU A 59 -1.05 4.67 8.26
N ALA A 60 -1.51 3.92 7.25
CA ALA A 60 -2.92 3.58 7.09
C ALA A 60 -3.48 2.79 8.30
N VAL A 61 -2.71 1.85 8.87
CA VAL A 61 -3.09 1.15 10.10
C VAL A 61 -3.26 2.13 11.25
N GLY A 62 -2.31 3.06 11.43
CA GLY A 62 -2.38 4.10 12.46
C GLY A 62 -3.57 5.05 12.27
N THR A 63 -3.84 5.47 11.03
CA THR A 63 -4.99 6.31 10.68
C THR A 63 -6.31 5.61 11.03
N VAL A 64 -6.47 4.36 10.58
CA VAL A 64 -7.68 3.57 10.89
C VAL A 64 -7.85 3.42 12.39
N PHE A 65 -6.82 3.00 13.12
CA PHE A 65 -6.89 2.84 14.56
C PHE A 65 -7.31 4.14 15.25
N LYS A 66 -6.60 5.26 14.96
CA LYS A 66 -6.87 6.55 15.59
C LYS A 66 -8.29 7.03 15.33
N THR A 67 -8.76 6.95 14.08
CA THR A 67 -10.11 7.40 13.74
C THR A 67 -11.19 6.59 14.42
N ILE A 68 -11.05 5.25 14.49
CA ILE A 68 -12.02 4.43 15.21
C ILE A 68 -11.93 4.70 16.73
N HIS A 69 -10.73 4.83 17.28
CA HIS A 69 -10.54 5.09 18.71
C HIS A 69 -11.21 6.39 19.17
N GLU A 70 -11.16 7.44 18.35
CA GLU A 70 -11.79 8.74 18.63
C GLU A 70 -13.32 8.71 18.52
N ARG A 71 -13.90 7.78 17.74
CA ARG A 71 -15.33 7.77 17.41
C ARG A 71 -16.13 6.63 18.06
N ASP A 72 -15.52 5.46 18.19
CA ASP A 72 -16.13 4.22 18.67
C ASP A 72 -15.04 3.26 19.19
N PRO A 73 -14.41 3.56 20.34
CA PRO A 73 -13.31 2.77 20.88
C PRO A 73 -13.70 1.32 21.21
N GLU A 74 -14.96 1.05 21.54
CA GLU A 74 -15.50 -0.29 21.79
C GLU A 74 -15.44 -1.19 20.53
N SER A 75 -15.37 -0.58 19.35
CA SER A 75 -15.17 -1.28 18.09
C SER A 75 -13.71 -1.68 17.84
N LEU A 76 -12.77 -1.44 18.77
CA LEU A 76 -11.38 -1.87 18.65
C LEU A 76 -11.06 -3.05 19.55
N LYS A 77 -10.22 -3.94 19.04
CA LYS A 77 -9.58 -5.01 19.82
C LYS A 77 -8.52 -4.47 20.78
N TYR A 78 -7.84 -3.41 20.38
CA TYR A 78 -6.65 -2.88 21.06
C TYR A 78 -6.98 -1.56 21.75
N SER A 79 -6.36 -1.30 22.90
CA SER A 79 -6.53 -0.03 23.62
C SER A 79 -5.55 1.05 23.15
N SER A 80 -4.43 0.64 22.53
CA SER A 80 -3.37 1.51 22.03
C SER A 80 -2.73 0.97 20.75
N THR A 81 -2.07 1.83 19.97
CA THR A 81 -1.34 1.42 18.76
C THR A 81 -0.15 0.51 19.07
N SER A 82 0.43 0.60 20.26
CA SER A 82 1.54 -0.27 20.70
C SER A 82 1.14 -1.73 20.92
N GLU A 83 -0.15 -2.03 21.06
CA GLU A 83 -0.67 -3.40 21.16
C GLU A 83 -0.89 -4.06 19.79
N ILE A 84 -0.79 -3.29 18.70
CA ILE A 84 -0.92 -3.82 17.35
C ILE A 84 0.35 -4.62 17.01
N ASP A 85 0.31 -5.91 17.32
CA ASP A 85 1.36 -6.86 16.98
C ASP A 85 1.22 -7.27 15.50
N PHE A 86 1.89 -6.52 14.62
CA PHE A 86 1.90 -6.78 13.19
C PHE A 86 3.28 -6.51 12.56
N GLU A 87 3.86 -7.56 12.01
CA GLU A 87 5.16 -7.53 11.35
C GLU A 87 5.11 -8.18 9.97
N VAL A 88 5.87 -7.64 9.03
CA VAL A 88 6.05 -8.21 7.70
C VAL A 88 7.48 -8.72 7.59
N CYS A 89 7.65 -10.03 7.34
CA CYS A 89 8.95 -10.64 7.10
C CYS A 89 9.55 -10.17 5.76
N SER A 90 10.11 -8.97 5.77
CA SER A 90 10.69 -8.27 4.63
C SER A 90 11.72 -7.26 5.12
N PRO A 91 12.94 -7.20 4.54
CA PRO A 91 13.91 -6.18 4.92
C PRO A 91 13.41 -4.76 4.64
N TRP A 92 12.47 -4.63 3.71
CA TRP A 92 11.79 -3.38 3.37
C TRP A 92 10.79 -2.88 4.43
N TRP A 93 10.41 -3.74 5.39
CA TRP A 93 9.52 -3.38 6.50
C TRP A 93 10.27 -2.79 7.71
N HIS A 94 11.51 -3.25 7.93
CA HIS A 94 12.32 -2.92 9.10
C HIS A 94 13.23 -1.72 8.85
N ASP A 95 14.44 -1.99 8.38
CA ASP A 95 15.47 -1.00 8.06
C ASP A 95 15.99 -1.25 6.63
N PRO A 96 15.37 -0.60 5.62
CA PRO A 96 15.81 -0.70 4.25
C PRO A 96 17.02 0.19 3.92
N SER A 97 17.65 0.89 4.89
CA SER A 97 18.62 1.96 4.61
C SER A 97 19.77 1.50 3.71
N ARG A 98 20.36 0.32 3.99
CA ARG A 98 21.43 -0.26 3.16
C ARG A 98 20.95 -0.66 1.76
N LEU A 99 19.71 -1.12 1.65
CA LEU A 99 19.11 -1.48 0.35
C LEU A 99 18.85 -0.23 -0.48
N ARG A 100 18.34 0.84 0.14
CA ARG A 100 18.11 2.14 -0.49
C ARG A 100 19.42 2.77 -0.96
N GLU A 101 20.44 2.77 -0.11
CA GLU A 101 21.78 3.27 -0.47
C GLU A 101 22.32 2.54 -1.72
N ARG A 102 22.22 1.20 -1.74
CA ARG A 102 22.63 0.41 -2.91
C ARG A 102 21.82 0.77 -4.16
N ASN A 103 20.50 0.90 -4.01
CA ASN A 103 19.59 1.16 -5.13
C ASN A 103 19.69 2.60 -5.68
N SER A 104 20.21 3.55 -4.90
CA SER A 104 20.35 4.96 -5.30
C SER A 104 21.20 5.17 -6.56
N LYS A 105 22.07 4.20 -6.88
CA LYS A 105 22.94 4.20 -8.05
C LYS A 105 22.24 3.76 -9.34
N ILE A 106 21.03 3.22 -9.23
CA ILE A 106 20.26 2.68 -10.36
C ILE A 106 19.19 3.70 -10.75
N LYS A 107 19.25 4.15 -12.00
CA LYS A 107 18.31 5.09 -12.62
C LYS A 107 17.12 4.34 -13.22
N VAL A 108 15.93 4.69 -12.79
CA VAL A 108 14.69 4.04 -13.22
C VAL A 108 13.73 5.06 -13.81
N ARG A 109 13.31 4.85 -15.04
CA ARG A 109 12.18 5.57 -15.62
C ARG A 109 10.88 4.87 -15.24
N VAL A 110 9.90 5.62 -14.74
CA VAL A 110 8.67 5.05 -14.19
C VAL A 110 7.45 5.62 -14.90
N TYR A 111 6.61 4.73 -15.43
CA TYR A 111 5.26 5.07 -15.87
C TYR A 111 4.28 4.76 -14.72
N SER A 112 3.39 5.71 -14.40
CA SER A 112 2.44 5.69 -13.28
C SER A 112 2.95 6.18 -11.91
N ASN A 113 2.13 7.01 -11.26
CA ASN A 113 2.41 7.57 -9.94
C ASN A 113 2.49 6.50 -8.85
N PHE A 114 1.65 5.46 -8.88
CA PHE A 114 1.70 4.42 -7.84
C PHE A 114 3.01 3.61 -7.91
N LEU A 115 3.56 3.40 -9.11
CA LEU A 115 4.86 2.74 -9.27
C LEU A 115 5.99 3.67 -8.86
N ARG A 116 5.88 4.96 -9.16
CA ARG A 116 6.86 5.96 -8.75
C ARG A 116 7.04 5.93 -7.23
N GLU A 117 5.94 5.93 -6.47
CA GLU A 117 5.98 5.83 -5.00
C GLU A 117 6.72 4.59 -4.50
N ILE A 118 6.52 3.43 -5.13
CA ILE A 118 7.19 2.18 -4.74
C ILE A 118 8.69 2.22 -5.07
N VAL A 119 9.03 2.70 -6.27
CA VAL A 119 10.41 2.77 -6.76
C VAL A 119 11.23 3.77 -5.94
N GLU A 120 10.65 4.92 -5.61
CA GLU A 120 11.26 5.92 -4.73
C GLU A 120 11.42 5.38 -3.30
N ASP A 121 10.41 4.68 -2.75
CA ASP A 121 10.53 4.05 -1.43
C ASP A 121 11.60 2.95 -1.39
N MET A 122 11.82 2.26 -2.50
CA MET A 122 12.91 1.31 -2.66
C MET A 122 14.29 1.97 -2.82
N GLY A 123 14.35 3.30 -2.91
CA GLY A 123 15.58 4.09 -2.98
C GLY A 123 16.21 4.20 -4.35
N PHE A 124 15.49 3.87 -5.43
CA PHE A 124 15.97 4.06 -6.80
C PHE A 124 15.96 5.53 -7.21
N SER A 125 16.85 5.93 -8.12
CA SER A 125 16.85 7.27 -8.70
C SER A 125 15.83 7.35 -9.85
N VAL A 126 14.71 8.06 -9.65
CA VAL A 126 13.71 8.22 -10.71
C VAL A 126 14.13 9.32 -11.68
N VAL A 127 14.17 8.99 -12.98
CA VAL A 127 14.60 9.91 -14.05
C VAL A 127 13.61 9.88 -15.23
N ASP A 128 13.54 10.98 -15.98
CA ASP A 128 12.66 11.08 -17.17
C ASP A 128 13.38 10.70 -18.49
N GLY A 129 14.72 10.64 -18.46
CA GLY A 129 15.59 10.44 -19.63
C GLY A 129 16.39 9.14 -19.58
N ASP A 130 17.72 9.26 -19.68
CA ASP A 130 18.67 8.15 -19.69
C ASP A 130 18.59 7.30 -18.41
N ALA A 131 17.97 6.14 -18.53
CA ALA A 131 17.64 5.24 -17.43
C ALA A 131 18.20 3.84 -17.68
N ASP A 132 18.71 3.20 -16.63
CA ASP A 132 19.16 1.81 -16.67
C ASP A 132 17.99 0.85 -16.92
N PHE A 133 16.82 1.22 -16.39
CA PHE A 133 15.59 0.44 -16.49
C PHE A 133 14.39 1.34 -16.72
N THR A 134 13.39 0.78 -17.41
CA THR A 134 12.05 1.36 -17.48
C THR A 134 11.06 0.40 -16.85
N VAL A 135 10.21 0.90 -15.95
CA VAL A 135 9.13 0.15 -15.32
C VAL A 135 7.78 0.76 -15.70
N CYS A 136 6.79 -0.09 -15.95
CA CYS A 136 5.44 0.34 -16.27
C CYS A 136 4.41 -0.62 -15.66
N PRO A 137 3.15 -0.19 -15.52
CA PRO A 137 2.06 -1.06 -15.10
C PRO A 137 1.81 -2.16 -16.15
N ASP A 138 1.33 -3.30 -15.69
CA ASP A 138 1.04 -4.47 -16.50
C ASP A 138 -0.06 -4.28 -17.57
N TYR A 139 -0.92 -3.27 -17.43
CA TYR A 139 -1.91 -2.92 -18.45
C TYR A 139 -1.32 -2.10 -19.61
N MET A 140 -0.08 -1.61 -19.50
CA MET A 140 0.59 -0.93 -20.61
C MET A 140 1.25 -1.96 -21.53
N GLU A 141 0.99 -1.84 -22.83
CA GLU A 141 1.57 -2.68 -23.88
C GLU A 141 2.95 -2.15 -24.32
N LEU A 142 3.85 -1.98 -23.34
CA LEU A 142 5.22 -1.57 -23.57
C LEU A 142 6.19 -2.72 -23.30
N ASP A 143 7.26 -2.83 -24.08
CA ASP A 143 8.31 -3.84 -23.91
C ASP A 143 9.31 -3.45 -22.80
N TYR A 144 8.79 -3.25 -21.59
CA TYR A 144 9.54 -2.82 -20.41
C TYR A 144 9.24 -3.75 -19.21
N ILE A 145 9.85 -3.47 -18.06
CA ILE A 145 9.55 -4.22 -16.83
C ILE A 145 8.12 -3.90 -16.40
N ARG A 146 7.20 -4.82 -16.70
CA ARG A 146 5.79 -4.72 -16.34
C ARG A 146 5.56 -5.15 -14.90
N VAL A 147 4.96 -4.28 -14.10
CA VAL A 147 4.64 -4.52 -12.69
C VAL A 147 3.13 -4.65 -12.53
N PRO A 148 2.63 -5.72 -11.88
CA PRO A 148 1.20 -5.88 -11.67
C PRO A 148 0.55 -4.71 -10.92
N SER A 149 -0.47 -4.13 -11.52
CA SER A 149 -1.22 -3.00 -10.96
C SER A 149 -2.41 -3.47 -10.13
N HIS A 150 -3.32 -4.27 -10.70
CA HIS A 150 -4.53 -4.71 -10.00
C HIS A 150 -4.95 -6.14 -10.36
N ARG A 151 -4.77 -6.58 -11.60
CA ARG A 151 -5.10 -7.95 -12.02
C ARG A 151 -4.10 -8.94 -11.40
N ASN A 152 -4.60 -10.07 -10.93
CA ASN A 152 -3.79 -11.19 -10.39
C ASN A 152 -2.92 -10.87 -9.16
N LEU A 153 -3.26 -9.82 -8.39
CA LEU A 153 -2.62 -9.52 -7.12
C LEU A 153 -3.49 -9.93 -5.92
N PRO A 154 -2.88 -10.23 -4.77
CA PRO A 154 -3.62 -10.40 -3.53
C PRO A 154 -4.45 -9.15 -3.20
N LEU A 155 -5.68 -9.34 -2.71
CA LEU A 155 -6.49 -8.26 -2.13
C LEU A 155 -5.84 -7.70 -0.86
N ASP A 156 -5.17 -8.57 -0.11
CA ASP A 156 -4.42 -8.21 1.08
C ASP A 156 -3.30 -7.20 0.73
N PRO A 157 -3.33 -5.98 1.29
CA PRO A 157 -2.42 -4.91 0.89
C PRO A 157 -0.95 -5.22 1.22
N VAL A 158 -0.70 -5.98 2.29
CA VAL A 158 0.65 -6.36 2.74
C VAL A 158 1.24 -7.38 1.78
N LYS A 159 0.50 -8.45 1.46
CA LYS A 159 0.93 -9.48 0.50
C LYS A 159 1.17 -8.87 -0.87
N ARG A 160 0.33 -7.90 -1.27
CA ARG A 160 0.47 -7.16 -2.53
C ARG A 160 1.73 -6.29 -2.55
N ALA A 161 2.00 -5.52 -1.51
CA ALA A 161 3.24 -4.76 -1.39
C ALA A 161 4.46 -5.70 -1.42
N LEU A 162 4.46 -6.75 -0.60
CA LEU A 162 5.53 -7.75 -0.57
C LEU A 162 5.83 -8.35 -1.94
N PHE A 163 4.78 -8.71 -2.69
CA PHE A 163 4.93 -9.23 -4.05
C PHE A 163 5.65 -8.21 -4.96
N ARG A 164 5.20 -6.96 -4.97
CA ARG A 164 5.75 -5.91 -5.83
C ARG A 164 7.21 -5.59 -5.49
N TYR A 165 7.54 -5.46 -4.20
CA TYR A 165 8.92 -5.23 -3.77
C TYR A 165 9.84 -6.38 -4.20
N ARG A 166 9.43 -7.63 -3.97
CA ARG A 166 10.21 -8.82 -4.42
C ARG A 166 10.31 -8.93 -5.93
N TYR A 167 9.28 -8.51 -6.65
CA TYR A 167 9.30 -8.50 -8.11
C TYR A 167 10.30 -7.45 -8.63
N LEU A 168 10.21 -6.21 -8.15
CA LEU A 168 11.10 -5.12 -8.54
C LEU A 168 12.56 -5.41 -8.16
N GLU A 169 12.81 -5.93 -6.95
CA GLU A 169 14.16 -6.30 -6.52
C GLU A 169 14.80 -7.33 -7.46
N ARG A 170 14.06 -8.39 -7.84
CA ARG A 170 14.55 -9.39 -8.80
C ARG A 170 14.80 -8.82 -10.19
N LYS A 171 14.05 -7.81 -10.61
CA LYS A 171 14.15 -7.24 -11.96
C LYS A 171 15.18 -6.12 -12.08
N LEU A 172 15.38 -5.35 -11.01
CA LEU A 172 16.20 -4.14 -11.00
C LEU A 172 17.53 -4.32 -10.29
N CYS A 173 17.59 -5.15 -9.23
CA CYS A 173 18.78 -5.31 -8.40
C CYS A 173 19.59 -6.58 -8.74
N MET A 174 18.97 -7.57 -9.41
CA MET A 174 19.58 -8.87 -9.69
C MET A 174 19.80 -9.06 -11.20
N LYS A 175 20.67 -8.25 -11.81
CA LYS A 175 21.33 -8.64 -13.07
C LYS A 175 22.75 -9.13 -12.76
N PRO A 176 23.25 -10.15 -13.48
CA PRO A 176 24.62 -10.64 -13.35
C PRO A 176 25.65 -9.57 -13.71
#